data_AF-A0AAW0C6G7-F1
#
_entry.id   AF-A0AAW0C6G7-F1
#
_cell.length_a   1.000
_cell.length_b   1.000
_cell.length_c   1.000
_cell.angle_alpha   90.00
_cell.angle_beta   90.00
_cell.angle_gamma   90.00
#
_symmetry.space_group_name_H-M   'P 1'
#
loop_
_entity.id
_entity.type
_entity.pdbx_description
1 polymer ?
#
loop_
_entity_poly.entity_id
_entity_poly.type
_entity_poly.pdbx_seq_one_letter_code
_entity_poly.pdbx_strand_id
1 'polypeptide(L)'
;MSQLDGDSVLQCLEAYLRQNGSWKSTELLQVSHTLVKRLYPLFYRDIVLLSSRNLYPLIRTLEEYPERVELMRTMWVRVGRESIYAPAAVDNTYPKDYYPFHQVIAPMRKLDMQPLAHVISMTAGYLTRLTISANRHYPELREVLKNFDFPHLVELGVSVDLISSPASANFFGGLPNCPALRKLRIAYNAERNTCDIPDVLAHQDFTVLPKLTHLYLSYWAEYQSAVVKSLAKLLVPSSLQTLIIELDSGNSFPISYPDLDQYRIHPLVVFLVKKGAYSEVERVVGPTARMALARQVCALLDVKEMNGICIWDIAEEKVAQRWVEYDSHMSWPAKRVICRIGN
;
A
#
# COMPACT_ATOMS: atom_id res chain seq x y z
N MET A 1 -29.30 -25.16 -31.50
CA MET A 1 -28.76 -24.61 -30.24
C MET A 1 -29.35 -23.23 -30.04
N SER A 2 -30.23 -23.04 -29.07
CA SER A 2 -30.76 -21.72 -28.72
C SER A 2 -29.64 -20.88 -28.12
N GLN A 3 -29.33 -19.73 -28.73
CA GLN A 3 -28.47 -18.74 -28.09
C GLN A 3 -29.18 -18.25 -26.84
N LEU A 4 -28.53 -18.37 -25.68
CA LEU A 4 -29.01 -17.73 -24.46
C LEU A 4 -29.11 -16.22 -24.72
N ASP A 5 -30.22 -15.60 -24.31
CA ASP A 5 -30.33 -14.15 -24.38
C ASP A 5 -29.31 -13.48 -23.45
N GLY A 6 -28.95 -12.24 -23.77
CA GLY A 6 -27.90 -11.51 -23.06
C GLY A 6 -28.19 -11.31 -21.57
N ASP A 7 -29.46 -11.25 -21.16
CA ASP A 7 -29.85 -11.03 -19.76
C ASP A 7 -29.73 -12.31 -18.92
N SER A 8 -30.03 -13.47 -19.51
CA SER A 8 -29.84 -14.79 -18.88
C SER A 8 -28.34 -15.10 -18.72
N VAL A 9 -27.53 -14.76 -19.74
CA VAL A 9 -26.06 -14.83 -19.62
C VAL A 9 -25.58 -13.88 -18.52
N LEU A 10 -26.09 -12.65 -18.47
CA LEU A 10 -25.75 -11.69 -17.43
C LEU A 10 -26.05 -12.26 -16.04
N GLN A 11 -27.27 -12.74 -15.78
CA GLN A 11 -27.66 -13.27 -14.47
C GLN A 11 -26.82 -14.47 -14.02
N CYS A 12 -26.50 -15.39 -14.92
CA CYS A 12 -25.60 -16.51 -14.63
C CYS A 12 -24.19 -16.04 -14.27
N LEU A 13 -23.67 -15.04 -15.01
CA LEU A 13 -22.37 -14.44 -14.76
C LEU A 13 -22.37 -13.63 -13.45
N GLU A 14 -23.45 -12.90 -13.15
CA GLU A 14 -23.62 -12.23 -11.88
C GLU A 14 -23.61 -13.26 -10.74
N ALA A 15 -24.45 -14.29 -10.79
CA ALA A 15 -24.52 -15.31 -9.75
C ALA A 15 -23.16 -15.99 -9.52
N TYR A 16 -22.42 -16.29 -10.58
CA TYR A 16 -21.07 -16.83 -10.50
C TYR A 16 -20.10 -15.86 -9.82
N LEU A 17 -20.05 -14.59 -10.24
CA LEU A 17 -19.21 -13.56 -9.61
C LEU A 17 -19.62 -13.34 -8.15
N ARG A 18 -20.91 -13.45 -7.84
CA ARG A 18 -21.40 -13.31 -6.46
C ARG A 18 -20.94 -14.45 -5.56
N GLN A 19 -20.79 -15.65 -6.10
CA GLN A 19 -20.32 -16.84 -5.37
C GLN A 19 -18.79 -16.92 -5.29
N ASN A 20 -18.08 -16.45 -6.31
CA ASN A 20 -16.64 -16.69 -6.47
C ASN A 20 -15.76 -15.44 -6.30
N GLY A 21 -16.35 -14.26 -6.05
CA GLY A 21 -15.64 -13.01 -5.72
C GLY A 21 -15.14 -12.23 -6.94
N SER A 22 -14.29 -12.84 -7.78
CA SER A 22 -13.80 -12.21 -9.02
C SER A 22 -13.45 -13.21 -10.12
N TRP A 23 -13.18 -12.70 -11.32
CA TRP A 23 -12.72 -13.48 -12.47
C TRP A 23 -11.20 -13.43 -12.62
N LYS A 24 -10.59 -14.55 -12.99
CA LYS A 24 -9.19 -14.56 -13.43
C LYS A 24 -9.11 -13.95 -14.83
N SER A 25 -8.06 -13.15 -15.09
CA SER A 25 -7.88 -12.35 -16.31
C SER A 25 -7.99 -13.14 -17.63
N THR A 26 -7.74 -14.45 -17.61
CA THR A 26 -7.87 -15.37 -18.76
C THR A 26 -9.31 -15.65 -19.17
N GLU A 27 -10.30 -15.49 -18.28
CA GLU A 27 -11.72 -15.78 -18.52
C GLU A 27 -12.47 -14.56 -19.11
N LEU A 28 -11.91 -13.36 -18.93
CA LEU A 28 -12.45 -12.08 -19.40
C LEU A 28 -12.48 -11.93 -20.93
N LEU A 29 -11.67 -12.73 -21.65
CA LEU A 29 -11.46 -12.61 -23.10
C LEU A 29 -12.55 -13.26 -23.96
N GLN A 30 -13.55 -13.92 -23.37
CA GLN A 30 -14.60 -14.66 -24.13
C GLN A 30 -16.00 -14.05 -24.06
N VAL A 31 -16.22 -12.97 -23.30
CA VAL A 31 -17.55 -12.34 -23.16
C VAL A 31 -17.66 -11.06 -24.02
N SER A 32 -18.78 -10.92 -24.73
CA SER A 32 -19.10 -9.75 -25.55
C SER A 32 -18.90 -8.42 -24.81
N HIS A 33 -18.27 -7.44 -25.47
CA HIS A 33 -17.99 -6.09 -24.93
C HIS A 33 -19.22 -5.36 -24.37
N THR A 34 -20.43 -5.70 -24.86
CA THR A 34 -21.69 -5.14 -24.36
C THR A 34 -22.08 -5.70 -22.98
N LEU A 35 -21.83 -7.00 -22.75
CA LEU A 35 -22.07 -7.64 -21.45
C LEU A 35 -21.02 -7.24 -20.42
N VAL A 36 -19.77 -7.06 -20.84
CA VAL A 36 -18.68 -6.58 -19.98
C VAL A 36 -18.99 -5.22 -19.35
N LYS A 37 -19.67 -4.31 -20.06
CA LYS A 37 -20.11 -3.01 -19.51
C LYS A 37 -21.16 -3.15 -18.42
N ARG A 38 -22.08 -4.11 -18.54
CA ARG A 38 -23.17 -4.35 -17.56
C ARG A 38 -22.70 -5.13 -16.33
N LEU A 39 -21.71 -5.99 -16.52
CA LEU A 39 -21.03 -6.75 -15.46
C LEU A 39 -19.90 -5.95 -14.77
N TYR A 40 -19.57 -4.77 -15.28
CA TYR A 40 -18.43 -3.96 -14.83
C TYR A 40 -18.36 -3.78 -13.30
N PRO A 41 -19.47 -3.51 -12.58
CA PRO A 41 -19.43 -3.39 -11.11
C PRO A 41 -19.27 -4.72 -10.36
N LEU A 42 -19.70 -5.84 -10.96
CA LEU A 42 -19.59 -7.17 -10.34
C LEU A 42 -18.20 -7.79 -10.55
N PHE A 43 -17.44 -7.34 -11.56
CA PHE A 43 -16.01 -7.67 -11.68
C PHE A 43 -15.16 -7.04 -10.57
N TYR A 44 -15.66 -5.99 -9.94
CA TYR A 44 -14.97 -5.22 -8.91
C TYR A 44 -15.72 -5.24 -7.59
N ARG A 45 -16.38 -6.37 -7.29
CA ARG A 45 -17.10 -6.60 -6.03
C ARG A 45 -16.26 -6.27 -4.79
N ASP A 46 -14.93 -6.29 -4.93
CA ASP A 46 -14.03 -5.90 -3.87
C ASP A 46 -13.02 -4.83 -4.25
N ILE A 47 -12.52 -4.72 -5.50
CA ILE A 47 -11.37 -3.84 -5.86
C ILE A 47 -11.62 -3.10 -7.17
N VAL A 48 -11.73 -1.77 -7.16
CA VAL A 48 -11.75 -0.95 -8.38
C VAL A 48 -10.38 -0.37 -8.70
N LEU A 49 -9.82 -0.71 -9.86
CA LEU A 49 -8.60 -0.08 -10.41
C LEU A 49 -8.98 1.12 -11.29
N LEU A 50 -8.77 2.34 -10.80
CA LEU A 50 -9.10 3.55 -11.55
C LEU A 50 -7.97 3.96 -12.50
N SER A 51 -8.33 4.09 -13.78
CA SER A 51 -7.53 4.69 -14.85
C SER A 51 -8.40 5.68 -15.64
N SER A 52 -7.78 6.59 -16.40
CA SER A 52 -8.52 7.55 -17.24
C SER A 52 -9.55 6.90 -18.16
N ARG A 53 -9.27 5.68 -18.63
CA ARG A 53 -10.14 4.94 -19.56
C ARG A 53 -11.39 4.37 -18.88
N ASN A 54 -11.29 4.01 -17.60
CA ASN A 54 -12.33 3.30 -16.87
C ASN A 54 -13.19 4.23 -16.00
N LEU A 55 -12.74 5.47 -15.80
CA LEU A 55 -13.34 6.43 -14.89
C LEU A 55 -14.76 6.85 -15.33
N TYR A 56 -14.94 7.32 -16.57
CA TYR A 56 -16.26 7.73 -17.07
C TYR A 56 -17.25 6.56 -17.24
N PRO A 57 -16.86 5.37 -17.75
CA PRO A 57 -17.74 4.20 -17.73
C PRO A 57 -18.19 3.83 -16.32
N LEU A 58 -17.28 3.88 -15.33
CA LEU A 58 -17.63 3.63 -13.94
C LEU A 58 -18.64 4.65 -13.42
N ILE A 59 -18.40 5.95 -13.65
CA ILE A 59 -19.34 7.02 -13.24
C ILE A 59 -20.74 6.75 -13.77
N ARG A 60 -20.87 6.55 -15.09
CA ARG A 60 -22.17 6.26 -15.71
C ARG A 60 -22.85 5.05 -15.09
N THR A 61 -22.07 4.02 -14.77
CA THR A 61 -22.60 2.79 -14.18
C THR A 61 -23.07 3.00 -12.74
N LEU A 62 -22.32 3.74 -11.93
CA LEU A 62 -22.72 4.05 -10.55
C LEU A 62 -23.93 5.00 -10.50
N GLU A 63 -24.06 5.90 -11.48
CA GLU A 63 -25.23 6.77 -11.65
C GLU A 63 -26.46 6.00 -12.11
N GLU A 64 -26.30 5.04 -13.03
CA GLU A 64 -27.39 4.19 -13.54
C GLU A 64 -27.85 3.15 -12.51
N TYR A 65 -26.94 2.65 -11.66
CA TYR A 65 -27.17 1.59 -10.69
C TYR A 65 -26.65 1.99 -9.29
N PRO A 66 -27.32 2.91 -8.59
CA PRO A 66 -26.85 3.46 -7.31
C PRO A 66 -26.74 2.41 -6.20
N GLU A 67 -27.54 1.34 -6.25
CA GLU A 67 -27.47 0.21 -5.33
C GLU A 67 -26.13 -0.55 -5.41
N ARG A 68 -25.33 -0.32 -6.46
CA ARG A 68 -24.01 -0.95 -6.63
C ARG A 68 -22.89 -0.19 -5.95
N VAL A 69 -23.13 1.06 -5.52
CA VAL A 69 -22.12 1.90 -4.86
C VAL A 69 -21.65 1.25 -3.54
N GLU A 70 -22.57 0.67 -2.76
CA GLU A 70 -22.25 0.01 -1.49
C GLU A 70 -21.42 -1.28 -1.64
N LEU A 71 -21.37 -1.84 -2.85
CA LEU A 71 -20.55 -3.00 -3.16
C LEU A 71 -19.08 -2.63 -3.32
N MET A 72 -18.75 -1.35 -3.56
CA MET A 72 -17.37 -0.91 -3.70
C MET A 72 -16.69 -0.79 -2.33
N ARG A 73 -15.96 -1.83 -1.93
CA ARG A 73 -15.25 -1.88 -0.64
C ARG A 73 -13.76 -1.55 -0.70
N THR A 74 -13.10 -1.77 -1.83
CA THR A 74 -11.70 -1.36 -2.07
C THR A 74 -11.58 -0.54 -3.34
N MET A 75 -10.80 0.54 -3.26
CA MET A 75 -10.45 1.34 -4.41
C MET A 75 -8.93 1.47 -4.51
N TRP A 76 -8.42 1.37 -5.73
CA TRP A 76 -7.02 1.59 -6.06
C TRP A 76 -6.91 2.63 -7.17
N VAL A 77 -6.04 3.60 -6.93
CA VAL A 77 -5.89 4.79 -7.77
C VAL A 77 -4.42 4.95 -8.11
N ARG A 78 -4.11 5.06 -9.41
CA ARG A 78 -2.77 5.44 -9.87
C ARG A 78 -2.82 6.77 -10.63
N VAL A 79 -2.07 7.74 -10.14
CA VAL A 79 -1.99 9.10 -10.73
C VAL A 79 -0.55 9.38 -11.14
N GLY A 80 -0.35 9.89 -12.36
CA GLY A 80 0.99 10.07 -12.93
C GLY A 80 1.01 10.47 -14.40
N ARG A 81 2.20 10.78 -14.93
CA ARG A 81 2.40 10.92 -16.38
C ARG A 81 2.47 9.56 -17.05
N GLU A 82 2.00 9.47 -18.30
CA GLU A 82 2.22 8.35 -19.21
C GLU A 82 3.73 8.13 -19.42
N SER A 83 4.42 7.45 -18.50
CA SER A 83 5.67 6.79 -18.86
C SER A 83 5.29 5.44 -19.46
N ILE A 84 5.35 5.37 -20.79
CA ILE A 84 5.19 4.14 -21.57
C ILE A 84 6.36 3.16 -21.28
N TYR A 85 7.38 3.62 -20.54
CA TYR A 85 8.60 2.87 -20.27
C TYR A 85 9.11 3.11 -18.84
N ALA A 86 8.57 2.39 -17.86
CA ALA A 86 9.32 2.00 -16.67
C ALA A 86 8.59 0.86 -15.94
N PRO A 87 8.93 -0.42 -16.23
CA PRO A 87 8.53 -1.56 -15.40
C PRO A 87 9.25 -1.59 -14.03
N ALA A 88 9.94 -0.53 -13.63
CA ALA A 88 11.02 -0.63 -12.64
C ALA A 88 10.57 -0.54 -11.17
N ALA A 89 9.35 -0.09 -10.88
CA ALA A 89 8.75 -0.36 -9.58
C ALA A 89 7.84 -1.57 -9.77
N VAL A 90 8.36 -2.76 -9.47
CA VAL A 90 7.49 -3.92 -9.19
C VAL A 90 6.73 -3.53 -7.92
N ASP A 91 5.59 -2.87 -8.14
CA ASP A 91 4.65 -2.50 -7.09
C ASP A 91 4.07 -3.82 -6.59
N ASN A 92 4.72 -4.44 -5.59
CA ASN A 92 4.36 -5.75 -5.02
C ASN A 92 3.02 -5.70 -4.24
N THR A 93 2.16 -4.73 -4.56
CA THR A 93 0.93 -4.35 -3.85
C THR A 93 -0.31 -4.75 -4.61
N TYR A 94 -0.16 -5.15 -5.87
CA TYR A 94 -1.19 -5.89 -6.58
C TYR A 94 -1.30 -7.30 -5.97
N PRO A 95 -2.50 -7.75 -5.58
CA PRO A 95 -2.77 -9.18 -5.50
C PRO A 95 -2.38 -9.81 -6.84
N LYS A 96 -1.72 -10.97 -6.85
CA LYS A 96 -1.24 -11.61 -8.11
C LYS A 96 -2.35 -11.93 -9.11
N ASP A 97 -3.59 -12.07 -8.64
CA ASP A 97 -4.77 -12.19 -9.52
C ASP A 97 -5.09 -10.90 -10.31
N TYR A 98 -4.52 -9.77 -9.89
CA TYR A 98 -4.66 -8.44 -10.49
C TYR A 98 -3.33 -7.85 -10.96
N TYR A 99 -2.24 -8.63 -10.97
CA TYR A 99 -0.98 -8.21 -11.55
C TYR A 99 -1.21 -7.93 -13.04
N PRO A 100 -1.12 -6.66 -13.48
CA PRO A 100 -1.36 -6.34 -14.85
C PRO A 100 -0.05 -6.56 -15.61
N PHE A 101 0.43 -7.81 -15.70
CA PHE A 101 1.53 -8.14 -16.61
C PHE A 101 1.18 -7.79 -18.08
N HIS A 102 -0.11 -7.50 -18.36
CA HIS A 102 -0.60 -7.09 -19.67
C HIS A 102 -1.50 -5.83 -19.69
N GLN A 103 -1.74 -5.14 -18.56
CA GLN A 103 -2.46 -3.86 -18.59
C GLN A 103 -1.49 -2.73 -18.27
N VAL A 104 -1.10 -2.01 -19.32
CA VAL A 104 -0.59 -0.65 -19.19
C VAL A 104 -1.74 0.19 -18.62
N ILE A 105 -1.90 0.20 -17.29
CA ILE A 105 -2.87 1.07 -16.61
C ILE A 105 -2.36 2.49 -16.83
N ALA A 106 -2.93 3.16 -17.82
CA ALA A 106 -2.61 4.55 -18.11
C ALA A 106 -2.91 5.35 -16.84
N PRO A 107 -1.91 6.04 -16.26
CA PRO A 107 -2.10 6.79 -15.04
C PRO A 107 -3.07 7.95 -15.27
N MET A 108 -3.83 8.32 -14.24
CA MET A 108 -4.75 9.44 -14.34
C MET A 108 -4.02 10.76 -14.58
N ARG A 109 -4.55 11.56 -15.52
CA ARG A 109 -4.06 12.88 -15.88
C ARG A 109 -4.72 13.94 -15.00
N LYS A 110 -4.17 15.16 -15.01
CA LYS A 110 -4.75 16.30 -14.27
C LYS A 110 -6.22 16.58 -14.62
N LEU A 111 -6.61 16.36 -15.88
CA LEU A 111 -7.99 16.53 -16.34
C LEU A 111 -8.97 15.50 -15.74
N ASP A 112 -8.45 14.37 -15.24
CA ASP A 112 -9.26 13.30 -14.65
C ASP A 112 -9.56 13.55 -13.16
N MET A 113 -9.04 14.63 -12.55
CA MET A 113 -9.22 14.90 -11.12
C MET A 113 -10.66 15.20 -10.73
N GLN A 114 -11.41 15.92 -11.57
CA GLN A 114 -12.84 16.21 -11.33
C GLN A 114 -13.69 14.92 -11.38
N PRO A 115 -13.60 14.09 -12.44
CA PRO A 115 -14.29 12.80 -12.44
C PRO A 115 -13.83 11.85 -11.32
N LEU A 116 -12.55 11.88 -10.93
CA LEU A 116 -12.05 11.12 -9.79
C LEU A 116 -12.68 11.58 -8.48
N ALA A 117 -12.76 12.90 -8.25
CA ALA A 117 -13.42 13.46 -7.09
C ALA A 117 -14.90 13.04 -7.01
N HIS A 118 -15.58 12.96 -8.16
CA HIS A 118 -16.96 12.46 -8.25
C HIS A 118 -17.07 10.99 -7.88
N VAL A 119 -16.15 10.12 -8.35
CA VAL A 119 -16.15 8.71 -7.94
C VAL A 119 -15.86 8.56 -6.44
N ILE A 120 -14.92 9.33 -5.91
CA ILE A 120 -14.60 9.34 -4.47
C ILE A 120 -15.82 9.81 -3.67
N SER A 121 -16.51 10.88 -4.09
CA SER A 121 -17.69 11.40 -3.39
C SER A 121 -18.83 10.38 -3.33
N MET A 122 -19.06 9.63 -4.41
CA MET A 122 -20.07 8.57 -4.44
C MET A 122 -19.72 7.42 -3.48
N THR A 123 -18.43 7.09 -3.33
CA THR A 123 -18.02 5.81 -2.71
C THR A 123 -17.38 5.94 -1.32
N ALA A 124 -16.98 7.15 -0.89
CA ALA A 124 -16.24 7.37 0.36
C ALA A 124 -16.94 6.79 1.59
N GLY A 125 -18.28 6.87 1.63
CA GLY A 125 -19.11 6.30 2.70
C GLY A 125 -19.18 4.78 2.75
N TYR A 126 -18.54 4.05 1.83
CA TYR A 126 -18.60 2.58 1.76
C TYR A 126 -17.22 1.91 1.72
N LEU A 127 -16.19 2.67 1.35
CA LEU A 127 -14.83 2.16 1.23
C LEU A 127 -14.28 1.70 2.58
N THR A 128 -13.75 0.48 2.58
CA THR A 128 -13.00 -0.11 3.69
C THR A 128 -11.50 -0.10 3.43
N ARG A 129 -11.09 -0.04 2.15
CA ARG A 129 -9.70 0.04 1.72
C ARG A 129 -9.54 1.03 0.59
N LEU A 130 -8.50 1.85 0.65
CA LEU A 130 -8.18 2.84 -0.38
C LEU A 130 -6.68 2.89 -0.55
N THR A 131 -6.19 2.72 -1.77
CA THR A 131 -4.78 2.92 -2.07
C THR A 131 -4.62 3.91 -3.22
N ILE A 132 -3.81 4.93 -3.00
CA ILE A 132 -3.55 6.01 -3.95
C ILE A 132 -2.03 6.09 -4.16
N SER A 133 -1.61 5.60 -5.31
CA SER A 133 -0.23 5.68 -5.77
C SER A 133 -0.09 6.89 -6.68
N ALA A 134 0.58 7.93 -6.17
CA ALA A 134 0.98 9.09 -6.95
C ALA A 134 2.50 9.12 -7.06
N ASN A 135 3.02 9.39 -8.26
CA ASN A 135 4.46 9.55 -8.49
C ASN A 135 4.93 11.02 -8.43
N ARG A 136 4.04 11.96 -8.11
CA ARG A 136 4.31 13.39 -8.01
C ARG A 136 3.39 14.06 -6.98
N HIS A 137 3.72 15.31 -6.67
CA HIS A 137 2.83 16.20 -5.92
C HIS A 137 1.59 16.58 -6.74
N TYR A 138 0.40 16.21 -6.24
CA TYR A 138 -0.91 16.55 -6.80
C TYR A 138 -1.74 17.30 -5.75
N PRO A 139 -1.58 18.64 -5.62
CA PRO A 139 -2.33 19.45 -4.67
C PRO A 139 -3.84 19.27 -4.83
N GLU A 140 -4.33 19.18 -6.07
CA GLU A 140 -5.76 19.03 -6.35
C GLU A 140 -6.29 17.70 -5.80
N LEU A 141 -5.53 16.61 -5.94
CA LEU A 141 -5.89 15.30 -5.40
C LEU A 141 -5.88 15.32 -3.87
N ARG A 142 -4.91 15.99 -3.27
CA ARG A 142 -4.86 16.18 -1.82
C ARG A 142 -6.08 16.92 -1.31
N GLU A 143 -6.46 18.02 -1.93
CA GLU A 143 -7.65 18.78 -1.54
C GLU A 143 -8.93 17.98 -1.73
N VAL A 144 -9.03 17.21 -2.82
CA VAL A 144 -10.12 16.23 -3.01
C VAL A 144 -10.20 15.29 -1.81
N LEU A 145 -9.10 14.65 -1.40
CA LEU A 145 -9.10 13.69 -0.29
C LEU A 145 -9.47 14.34 1.04
N LYS A 146 -8.99 15.55 1.33
CA LYS A 146 -9.32 16.27 2.57
C LYS A 146 -10.80 16.59 2.71
N ASN A 147 -11.50 16.80 1.59
CA ASN A 147 -12.89 17.23 1.56
C ASN A 147 -13.87 16.06 1.78
N PHE A 148 -13.40 14.83 1.87
CA PHE A 148 -14.24 13.66 2.06
C PHE A 148 -13.94 12.95 3.38
N ASP A 149 -15.03 12.55 4.06
CA ASP A 149 -14.98 11.66 5.21
C ASP A 149 -15.04 10.22 4.73
N PHE A 150 -14.15 9.38 5.26
CA PHE A 150 -14.15 7.95 5.00
C PHE A 150 -14.41 7.17 6.30
N PRO A 151 -15.67 7.12 6.76
CA PRO A 151 -16.02 6.64 8.10
C PRO A 151 -15.69 5.16 8.34
N HIS A 152 -15.68 4.35 7.27
CA HIS A 152 -15.43 2.91 7.34
C HIS A 152 -14.07 2.48 6.83
N LEU A 153 -13.19 3.43 6.47
CA LEU A 153 -11.89 3.11 5.91
C LEU A 153 -10.96 2.53 6.98
N VAL A 154 -10.63 1.25 6.82
CA VAL A 154 -9.76 0.48 7.73
C VAL A 154 -8.31 0.49 7.25
N GLU A 155 -8.11 0.48 5.93
CA GLU A 155 -6.78 0.44 5.30
C GLU A 155 -6.61 1.59 4.31
N LEU A 156 -5.52 2.36 4.48
CA LEU A 156 -5.13 3.44 3.58
C LEU A 156 -3.70 3.24 3.09
N GLY A 157 -3.51 3.15 1.79
CA GLY A 157 -2.22 3.25 1.12
C GLY A 157 -2.08 4.58 0.40
N VAL A 158 -0.99 5.30 0.61
CA VAL A 158 -0.85 6.66 0.07
C VAL A 158 0.61 7.03 -0.15
N SER A 159 0.89 7.78 -1.22
CA SER A 159 2.20 8.42 -1.41
C SER A 159 2.42 9.56 -0.42
N VAL A 160 3.64 9.72 0.08
CA VAL A 160 3.96 10.74 1.08
C VAL A 160 3.59 12.16 0.61
N ASP A 161 3.77 12.46 -0.68
CA ASP A 161 3.47 13.77 -1.28
C ASP A 161 2.01 14.20 -1.19
N LEU A 162 1.09 13.27 -0.93
CA LEU A 162 -0.34 13.55 -0.79
C LEU A 162 -0.71 13.91 0.66
N ILE A 163 0.08 13.44 1.64
CA ILE A 163 -0.21 13.65 3.06
C ILE A 163 0.70 14.71 3.68
N SER A 164 1.96 14.80 3.24
CA SER A 164 2.92 15.78 3.74
C SER A 164 2.59 17.17 3.22
N SER A 165 2.63 18.20 4.08
CA SER A 165 2.74 19.59 3.62
C SER A 165 4.05 20.15 4.14
N PRO A 166 4.97 20.62 3.29
CA PRO A 166 6.16 21.33 3.76
C PRO A 166 5.80 22.64 4.50
N ALA A 167 4.57 23.15 4.33
CA ALA A 167 4.09 24.35 5.00
C ALA A 167 3.32 24.09 6.30
N SER A 168 3.10 22.83 6.70
CA SER A 168 2.33 22.49 7.91
C SER A 168 3.21 21.87 8.97
N ALA A 169 3.03 22.32 10.22
CA ALA A 169 3.61 21.64 11.39
C ALA A 169 3.01 20.23 11.62
N ASN A 170 1.89 19.91 10.98
CA ASN A 170 1.25 18.60 11.06
C ASN A 170 1.60 17.76 9.82
N PHE A 171 2.42 16.72 10.01
CA PHE A 171 2.77 15.74 8.98
C PHE A 171 1.53 15.13 8.31
N PHE A 172 0.45 14.93 9.08
CA PHE A 172 -0.83 14.37 8.62
C PHE A 172 -1.86 15.43 8.24
N GLY A 173 -1.47 16.70 8.09
CA GLY A 173 -2.39 17.77 7.71
C GLY A 173 -3.04 17.57 6.32
N GLY A 174 -2.57 16.60 5.52
CA GLY A 174 -3.18 16.17 4.26
C GLY A 174 -3.98 14.87 4.32
N LEU A 175 -4.04 14.19 5.46
CA LEU A 175 -4.73 12.92 5.57
C LEU A 175 -6.25 13.14 5.55
N PRO A 176 -7.04 12.37 4.79
CA PRO A 176 -8.49 12.37 4.91
C PRO A 176 -8.94 12.00 6.33
N ASN A 177 -10.16 12.40 6.70
CA ASN A 177 -10.76 11.99 7.96
C ASN A 177 -11.17 10.51 7.91
N CYS A 178 -10.46 9.66 8.65
CA CYS A 178 -10.64 8.20 8.62
C CYS A 178 -10.71 7.64 10.05
N PRO A 179 -11.84 7.79 10.77
CA PRO A 179 -11.95 7.41 12.20
C PRO A 179 -11.82 5.90 12.47
N ALA A 180 -12.03 5.07 11.44
CA ALA A 180 -11.89 3.62 11.48
C ALA A 180 -10.49 3.12 11.08
N LEU A 181 -9.55 4.01 10.71
CA LEU A 181 -8.25 3.61 10.18
C LEU A 181 -7.48 2.75 11.19
N ARG A 182 -6.95 1.62 10.71
CA ARG A 182 -6.15 0.66 11.48
C ARG A 182 -4.86 0.27 10.78
N LYS A 183 -4.85 0.23 9.44
CA LYS A 183 -3.70 -0.12 8.62
C LYS A 183 -3.32 1.07 7.74
N LEU A 184 -2.09 1.55 7.85
CA LEU A 184 -1.58 2.67 7.06
C LEU A 184 -0.33 2.24 6.31
N ARG A 185 -0.30 2.56 5.02
CA ARG A 185 0.87 2.39 4.16
C ARG A 185 1.26 3.72 3.57
N ILE A 186 2.53 4.09 3.76
CA ILE A 186 3.11 5.30 3.18
C ILE A 186 4.26 4.91 2.26
N ALA A 187 4.18 5.39 1.01
CA ALA A 187 5.27 5.28 0.05
C ALA A 187 6.02 6.62 -0.07
N TYR A 188 7.28 6.64 0.31
CA TYR A 188 8.22 7.75 0.13
C TYR A 188 8.85 7.62 -1.26
N ASN A 189 8.01 7.83 -2.28
CA ASN A 189 8.43 7.83 -3.67
C ASN A 189 9.00 9.21 -4.01
N ALA A 190 10.27 9.28 -4.36
CA ALA A 190 10.89 10.53 -4.79
C ALA A 190 11.07 10.52 -6.31
N GLU A 191 10.12 11.12 -7.05
CA GLU A 191 10.55 11.75 -8.29
C GLU A 191 11.25 13.06 -7.91
N ARG A 192 12.50 13.21 -8.38
CA ARG A 192 13.59 14.14 -7.97
C ARG A 192 13.29 15.58 -7.52
N ASN A 193 12.07 16.11 -7.55
CA ASN A 193 11.80 17.54 -7.34
C ASN A 193 10.46 17.86 -6.63
N THR A 194 9.84 16.95 -5.88
CA THR A 194 8.44 17.13 -5.44
C THR A 194 8.23 17.37 -3.95
N CYS A 195 9.11 16.85 -3.08
CA CYS A 195 9.08 17.12 -1.64
C CYS A 195 10.51 17.04 -1.05
N ASP A 196 10.83 17.85 -0.04
CA ASP A 196 12.08 17.70 0.71
C ASP A 196 11.95 16.46 1.61
N ILE A 197 12.22 15.29 1.02
CA ILE A 197 12.11 13.99 1.69
C ILE A 197 12.89 13.96 3.00
N PRO A 198 14.15 14.45 3.10
CA PRO A 198 14.85 14.60 4.38
C PRO A 198 14.04 15.33 5.46
N ASP A 199 13.41 16.46 5.13
CA ASP A 199 12.59 17.22 6.08
C ASP A 199 11.34 16.45 6.48
N VAL A 200 10.67 15.81 5.52
CA VAL A 200 9.48 14.98 5.78
C VAL A 200 9.82 13.80 6.68
N LEU A 201 10.98 13.16 6.47
CA LEU A 201 11.48 12.08 7.32
C LEU A 201 11.80 12.56 8.75
N ALA A 202 12.17 13.83 8.94
CA ALA A 202 12.46 14.37 10.27
C ALA A 202 11.22 14.54 11.16
N HIS A 203 10.01 14.57 10.57
CA HIS A 203 8.74 14.86 11.24
C HIS A 203 7.77 13.67 11.27
N GLN A 204 8.30 12.44 11.25
CA GLN A 204 7.52 11.22 11.31
C GLN A 204 6.98 10.91 12.72
N ASP A 205 5.83 11.51 13.06
CA ASP A 205 5.12 11.27 14.32
C ASP A 205 3.72 10.67 14.10
N PHE A 206 3.62 9.35 14.26
CA PHE A 206 2.37 8.60 14.05
C PHE A 206 1.48 8.53 15.31
N THR A 207 1.89 9.13 16.43
CA THR A 207 1.12 9.07 17.69
C THR A 207 -0.25 9.75 17.57
N VAL A 208 -0.40 10.69 16.61
CA VAL A 208 -1.67 11.35 16.27
C VAL A 208 -2.71 10.40 15.68
N LEU A 209 -2.35 9.16 15.35
CA LEU A 209 -3.25 8.10 14.87
C LEU A 209 -3.40 7.01 15.95
N PRO A 210 -4.10 7.27 17.06
CA PRO A 210 -4.06 6.43 18.27
C PRO A 210 -4.71 5.05 18.12
N LYS A 211 -5.39 4.78 17.00
CA LYS A 211 -6.00 3.47 16.71
C LYS A 211 -5.18 2.67 15.70
N LEU A 212 -4.06 3.19 15.20
CA LEU A 212 -3.25 2.53 14.20
C LEU A 212 -2.61 1.27 14.77
N THR A 213 -2.83 0.14 14.11
CA THR A 213 -2.31 -1.18 14.52
C THR A 213 -1.21 -1.66 13.58
N HIS A 214 -1.27 -1.27 12.30
CA HIS A 214 -0.33 -1.72 11.28
C HIS A 214 0.20 -0.52 10.51
N LEU A 215 1.52 -0.41 10.40
CA LEU A 215 2.20 0.64 9.66
C LEU A 215 3.17 0.03 8.66
N TYR A 216 3.11 0.46 7.40
CA TYR A 216 4.03 0.09 6.34
C TYR A 216 4.70 1.32 5.78
N LEU A 217 6.03 1.36 5.81
CA LEU A 217 6.84 2.46 5.28
C LEU A 217 7.72 1.92 4.14
N SER A 218 7.45 2.38 2.91
CA SER A 218 8.29 2.09 1.74
C SER A 218 9.17 3.28 1.43
N TYR A 219 10.48 3.10 1.42
CA TYR A 219 11.46 4.16 1.14
C TYR A 219 12.26 3.89 -0.13
N TRP A 220 12.76 4.95 -0.76
CA TRP A 220 13.73 4.87 -1.85
C TRP A 220 15.19 4.85 -1.34
N ALA A 221 16.04 4.05 -1.99
CA ALA A 221 17.45 3.87 -1.59
C ALA A 221 18.28 5.16 -1.63
N GLU A 222 17.95 6.12 -2.49
CA GLU A 222 18.68 7.40 -2.61
C GLU A 222 18.80 8.15 -1.27
N TYR A 223 17.85 7.95 -0.35
CA TYR A 223 17.81 8.62 0.95
C TYR A 223 18.21 7.71 2.12
N GLN A 224 18.89 6.58 1.88
CA GLN A 224 19.16 5.58 2.93
C GLN A 224 19.74 6.18 4.22
N SER A 225 20.73 7.08 4.11
CA SER A 225 21.33 7.75 5.27
C SER A 225 20.32 8.61 6.06
N ALA A 226 19.37 9.26 5.39
CA ALA A 226 18.31 10.04 6.04
C ALA A 226 17.23 9.11 6.63
N VAL A 227 16.86 8.05 5.90
CA VAL A 227 15.93 7.01 6.37
C VAL A 227 16.41 6.43 7.68
N VAL A 228 17.66 5.96 7.76
CA VAL A 228 18.23 5.38 8.99
C VAL A 228 18.17 6.37 10.17
N LYS A 229 18.48 7.65 9.94
CA LYS A 229 18.36 8.69 10.98
C LYS A 229 16.92 8.90 11.43
N SER A 230 15.95 8.83 10.51
CA SER A 230 14.52 8.97 10.84
C SER A 230 13.97 7.77 11.60
N LEU A 231 14.38 6.55 11.27
CA LEU A 231 13.92 5.33 11.93
C LEU A 231 14.24 5.32 13.44
N ALA A 232 15.36 5.93 13.84
CA ALA A 232 15.73 6.10 15.24
C ALA A 232 14.92 7.18 16.00
N LYS A 233 14.20 8.03 15.27
CA LYS A 233 13.34 9.10 15.78
C LYS A 233 11.85 8.82 15.59
N LEU A 234 11.49 7.77 14.85
CA LEU A 234 10.13 7.39 14.56
C LEU A 234 9.32 7.18 15.84
N LEU A 235 8.25 7.98 15.99
CA LEU A 235 7.28 7.86 17.07
C LEU A 235 6.03 7.15 16.55
N VAL A 236 5.60 6.11 17.27
CA VAL A 236 4.41 5.31 16.91
C VAL A 236 3.43 5.23 18.07
N PRO A 237 2.12 5.04 17.81
CA PRO A 237 1.14 4.91 18.88
C PRO A 237 1.33 3.59 19.64
N SER A 238 0.92 3.55 20.91
CA SER A 238 0.95 2.34 21.75
C SER A 238 0.06 1.21 21.25
N SER A 239 -0.92 1.51 20.40
CA SER A 239 -1.76 0.51 19.72
C SER A 239 -1.03 -0.23 18.59
N LEU A 240 0.17 0.19 18.18
CA LEU A 240 0.86 -0.39 17.04
C LEU A 240 1.33 -1.81 17.34
N GLN A 241 0.91 -2.77 16.52
CA GLN A 241 1.25 -4.19 16.61
C GLN A 241 2.38 -4.56 15.66
N THR A 242 2.39 -3.97 14.47
CA THR A 242 3.33 -4.32 13.40
C THR A 242 3.80 -3.08 12.64
N LEU A 243 5.13 -2.97 12.45
CA LEU A 243 5.78 -1.97 11.60
C LEU A 243 6.60 -2.67 10.52
N ILE A 244 6.19 -2.53 9.27
CA ILE A 244 6.92 -3.02 8.11
C ILE A 244 7.74 -1.88 7.53
N ILE A 245 9.03 -2.11 7.31
CA ILE A 245 9.91 -1.18 6.62
C ILE A 245 10.49 -1.87 5.40
N GLU A 246 10.31 -1.23 4.25
CA GLU A 246 10.82 -1.65 2.96
C GLU A 246 11.73 -0.57 2.39
N LEU A 247 12.89 -0.96 1.86
CA LEU A 247 13.79 -0.07 1.13
C LEU A 247 13.95 -0.56 -0.31
N ASP A 248 13.75 0.33 -1.27
CA ASP A 248 13.92 0.09 -2.71
C ASP A 248 13.17 -1.16 -3.18
N SER A 249 11.86 -1.21 -2.87
CA SER A 249 11.00 -2.36 -3.18
C SER A 249 11.54 -3.71 -2.66
N GLY A 250 12.24 -3.68 -1.53
CA GLY A 250 12.86 -4.85 -0.90
C GLY A 250 14.15 -5.32 -1.56
N ASN A 251 14.72 -4.58 -2.51
CA ASN A 251 16.01 -4.91 -3.12
C ASN A 251 17.20 -4.55 -2.22
N SER A 252 16.98 -3.68 -1.23
CA SER A 252 18.03 -3.19 -0.33
C SER A 252 17.63 -3.37 1.13
N PHE A 253 18.61 -3.58 1.98
CA PHE A 253 18.39 -3.66 3.42
C PHE A 253 18.32 -2.23 4.01
N PRO A 254 17.30 -1.89 4.83
CA PRO A 254 17.11 -0.51 5.32
C PRO A 254 18.30 0.09 6.07
N ILE A 255 19.00 -0.72 6.86
CA ILE A 255 20.18 -0.36 7.66
C ILE A 255 21.41 -1.06 7.10
N SER A 256 22.54 -0.36 7.00
CA SER A 256 23.77 -1.02 6.56
C SER A 256 24.13 -2.17 7.52
N TYR A 257 24.60 -3.30 6.98
CA TYR A 257 25.00 -4.44 7.81
C TYR A 257 26.09 -4.10 8.83
N PRO A 258 27.12 -3.28 8.50
CA PRO A 258 28.09 -2.83 9.49
C PRO A 258 27.49 -2.05 10.67
N ASP A 259 26.35 -1.37 10.46
CA ASP A 259 25.73 -0.54 11.49
C ASP A 259 24.67 -1.27 12.32
N LEU A 260 24.27 -2.49 11.94
CA LEU A 260 23.22 -3.25 12.62
C LEU A 260 23.47 -3.44 14.12
N ASP A 261 24.73 -3.60 14.53
CA ASP A 261 25.12 -3.79 15.93
C ASP A 261 24.94 -2.53 16.80
N GLN A 262 24.83 -1.35 16.18
CA GLN A 262 24.62 -0.05 16.82
C GLN A 262 23.13 0.19 17.20
N TYR A 263 22.21 -0.59 16.64
CA TYR A 263 20.78 -0.42 16.84
C TYR A 263 20.16 -1.51 17.72
N ARG A 264 19.10 -1.13 18.43
CA ARG A 264 18.11 -2.02 19.06
C ARG A 264 16.83 -1.90 18.25
N ILE A 265 16.40 -2.99 17.65
CA ILE A 265 15.21 -3.04 16.79
C ILE A 265 14.05 -3.61 17.61
N HIS A 266 13.01 -2.81 17.82
CA HIS A 266 11.82 -3.25 18.56
C HIS A 266 11.20 -4.52 17.91
N PRO A 267 10.65 -5.48 18.70
CA PRO A 267 10.08 -6.72 18.17
C PRO A 267 9.02 -6.53 17.07
N LEU A 268 8.20 -5.50 17.20
CA LEU A 268 7.17 -5.13 16.20
C LEU A 268 7.72 -4.74 14.82
N VAL A 269 9.02 -4.43 14.71
CA VAL A 269 9.63 -3.95 13.48
C VAL A 269 10.06 -5.11 12.61
N VAL A 270 9.63 -5.13 11.36
CA VAL A 270 10.01 -6.13 10.36
C VAL A 270 10.59 -5.43 9.14
N PHE A 271 11.79 -5.85 8.73
CA PHE A 271 12.39 -5.40 7.48
C PHE A 271 12.00 -6.34 6.34
N LEU A 272 11.34 -5.79 5.33
CA LEU A 272 10.91 -6.55 4.17
C LEU A 272 12.03 -6.56 3.13
N VAL A 273 12.55 -7.75 2.82
CA VAL A 273 13.67 -7.91 1.87
C VAL A 273 13.37 -9.07 0.92
N LYS A 274 13.63 -8.88 -0.37
CA LYS A 274 13.51 -9.96 -1.36
C LYS A 274 14.57 -11.03 -1.10
N LYS A 275 14.17 -12.29 -1.20
CA LYS A 275 15.03 -13.47 -0.97
C LYS A 275 16.33 -13.44 -1.79
N GLY A 276 16.25 -13.02 -3.06
CA GLY A 276 17.42 -12.86 -3.92
C GLY A 276 18.43 -11.84 -3.38
N ALA A 277 17.96 -10.62 -3.07
CA ALA A 277 18.79 -9.56 -2.48
C ALA A 277 19.38 -9.99 -1.13
N TYR A 278 18.60 -10.66 -0.30
CA TYR A 278 19.08 -11.18 0.98
C TYR A 278 20.20 -12.22 0.79
N SER A 279 20.01 -13.17 -0.13
CA SER A 279 20.97 -14.24 -0.41
C SER A 279 22.30 -13.67 -0.93
N GLU A 280 22.26 -12.61 -1.74
CA GLU A 280 23.48 -11.94 -2.20
C GLU A 280 24.28 -11.35 -1.04
N VAL A 281 23.60 -10.70 -0.09
CA VAL A 281 24.29 -10.16 1.08
C VAL A 281 24.82 -11.27 1.99
N GLU A 282 24.02 -12.30 2.25
CA GLU A 282 24.45 -13.45 3.05
C GLU A 282 25.71 -14.11 2.47
N ARG A 283 25.80 -14.22 1.14
CA ARG A 283 26.99 -14.71 0.44
C ARG A 283 28.22 -13.83 0.66
N VAL A 284 28.05 -12.51 0.72
CA VAL A 284 29.17 -11.55 0.89
C VAL A 284 29.62 -11.46 2.35
N VAL A 285 28.69 -11.43 3.29
CA VAL A 285 28.97 -11.20 4.73
C VAL A 285 29.31 -12.51 5.46
N GLY A 286 28.78 -13.65 5.00
CA GLY A 286 28.96 -14.95 5.65
C GLY A 286 28.23 -15.06 7.00
N PRO A 287 28.36 -16.20 7.70
CA PRO A 287 27.66 -16.47 8.95
C PRO A 287 28.27 -15.66 10.11
N THR A 288 27.77 -14.46 10.34
CA THR A 288 28.20 -13.55 11.42
C THR A 288 27.06 -13.27 12.40
N ALA A 289 27.37 -12.76 13.60
CA ALA A 289 26.35 -12.30 14.55
C ALA A 289 25.42 -11.21 13.96
N ARG A 290 25.95 -10.39 13.03
CA ARG A 290 25.18 -9.39 12.29
C ARG A 290 24.19 -10.04 11.33
N MET A 291 24.58 -11.12 10.65
CA MET A 291 23.66 -11.90 9.83
C MET A 291 22.59 -12.63 10.65
N ALA A 292 22.93 -13.12 11.84
CA ALA A 292 21.93 -13.68 12.76
C ALA A 292 20.87 -12.63 13.13
N LEU A 293 21.29 -11.40 13.49
CA LEU A 293 20.37 -10.29 13.75
C LEU A 293 19.54 -9.93 12.51
N ALA A 294 20.17 -9.89 11.32
CA ALA A 294 19.47 -9.65 10.06
C ALA A 294 18.38 -10.72 9.79
N ARG A 295 18.65 -12.01 10.03
CA ARG A 295 17.66 -13.09 9.91
C ARG A 295 16.47 -12.92 10.86
N GLN A 296 16.74 -12.43 12.07
CA GLN A 296 15.70 -12.19 13.08
C GLN A 296 14.77 -11.06 12.67
N VAL A 297 15.31 -9.95 12.14
CA VAL A 297 14.50 -8.76 11.83
C VAL A 297 13.88 -8.79 10.45
N CYS A 298 14.34 -9.65 9.55
CA CYS A 298 13.83 -9.74 8.19
C CYS A 298 12.68 -10.72 7.99
N ALA A 299 11.66 -10.28 7.26
CA ALA A 299 10.76 -11.14 6.52
C ALA A 299 11.25 -11.24 5.08
N LEU A 300 11.57 -12.46 4.65
CA LEU A 300 12.06 -12.72 3.30
C LEU A 300 10.90 -12.95 2.34
N LEU A 301 10.84 -12.16 1.29
CA LEU A 301 9.86 -12.34 0.23
C LEU A 301 10.45 -13.11 -0.94
N ASP A 302 9.89 -14.30 -1.21
CA ASP A 302 10.12 -14.97 -2.49
C ASP A 302 9.08 -14.45 -3.50
N VAL A 303 9.52 -13.55 -4.38
CA VAL A 303 8.67 -12.93 -5.41
C VAL A 303 7.99 -13.97 -6.31
N LYS A 304 8.57 -15.18 -6.44
CA LYS A 304 7.95 -16.27 -7.21
C LYS A 304 6.75 -16.88 -6.47
N GLU A 305 6.77 -16.89 -5.14
CA GLU A 305 5.77 -17.50 -4.26
C GLU A 305 4.72 -16.50 -3.73
N MET A 306 4.87 -15.20 -3.99
CA MET A 306 3.94 -14.14 -3.54
C MET A 306 2.50 -14.23 -4.10
N ASN A 307 2.09 -15.32 -4.75
CA ASN A 307 0.71 -15.49 -5.21
C ASN A 307 -0.22 -15.65 -4.01
N GLY A 308 -1.08 -14.67 -3.76
CA GLY A 308 -2.13 -14.77 -2.74
C GLY A 308 -1.63 -14.64 -1.30
N ILE A 309 -0.37 -14.26 -1.07
CA ILE A 309 0.15 -14.05 0.27
C ILE A 309 -0.02 -12.58 0.67
N CYS A 310 -0.74 -12.34 1.75
CA CYS A 310 -0.89 -11.03 2.36
C CYS A 310 0.40 -10.65 3.10
N ILE A 311 1.01 -9.52 2.74
CA ILE A 311 2.27 -9.05 3.36
C ILE A 311 2.09 -8.78 4.85
N TRP A 312 0.89 -8.34 5.28
CA TRP A 312 0.58 -8.14 6.69
C TRP A 312 0.70 -9.44 7.47
N ASP A 313 0.13 -10.54 6.95
CA ASP A 313 0.14 -11.84 7.62
C ASP A 313 1.58 -12.37 7.81
N ILE A 314 2.44 -12.22 6.80
CA ILE A 314 3.87 -12.59 6.90
C ILE A 314 4.55 -11.78 8.02
N ALA A 315 4.28 -10.47 8.06
CA ALA A 315 4.90 -9.60 9.06
C ALA A 315 4.37 -9.87 10.47
N GLU A 316 3.05 -10.09 10.61
CA GLU A 316 2.41 -10.44 11.87
C GLU A 316 2.96 -11.78 12.42
N GLU A 317 3.13 -12.79 11.57
CA GLU A 317 3.77 -14.05 11.95
C GLU A 317 5.21 -13.82 12.45
N LYS A 318 5.98 -13.01 11.71
CA LYS A 318 7.36 -12.67 12.09
C LYS A 318 7.43 -11.92 13.43
N VAL A 319 6.53 -10.98 13.65
CA VAL A 319 6.42 -10.24 14.92
C VAL A 319 6.07 -11.19 16.07
N ALA A 320 5.09 -12.07 15.87
CA ALA A 320 4.67 -13.05 16.88
C ALA A 320 5.84 -13.97 17.30
N GLN A 321 6.62 -14.48 16.35
CA GLN A 321 7.81 -15.27 16.63
C GLN A 321 8.83 -14.50 17.49
N ARG A 322 9.05 -13.21 17.21
CA ARG A 322 10.03 -12.38 17.92
C ARG A 322 9.60 -11.98 19.33
N TRP A 323 8.30 -11.79 19.57
CA TRP A 323 7.81 -11.48 20.92
C TRP A 323 8.12 -12.61 21.90
N VAL A 324 8.01 -13.86 21.46
CA VAL A 324 8.39 -15.05 22.26
C VAL A 324 9.87 -15.00 22.66
N GLU A 325 10.74 -14.57 21.76
CA GLU A 325 12.19 -14.46 22.01
C GLU A 325 12.54 -13.24 22.89
N TYR A 326 11.80 -12.14 22.76
CA TYR A 326 12.10 -10.86 23.43
C TYR A 326 11.90 -10.88 24.95
N ASP A 327 10.88 -11.58 25.45
CA ASP A 327 10.57 -11.64 26.89
C ASP A 327 11.60 -12.44 27.71
N SER A 328 12.50 -13.17 27.05
CA SER A 328 13.50 -14.04 27.69
C SER A 328 14.78 -13.32 28.14
N HIS A 329 14.99 -12.06 27.77
CA HIS A 329 16.22 -11.33 28.09
C HIS A 329 15.93 -9.87 28.43
N MET A 330 16.03 -9.47 29.70
CA MET A 330 15.96 -8.07 30.13
C MET A 330 17.14 -7.68 31.04
N SER A 331 18.30 -7.46 30.44
CA SER A 331 19.29 -6.50 30.93
C SER A 331 20.14 -6.04 29.75
N TRP A 332 19.97 -4.80 29.28
CA TRP A 332 20.59 -4.35 28.03
C TRP A 332 21.18 -2.94 28.10
N PRO A 333 22.38 -2.71 27.54
CA PRO A 333 23.09 -1.43 27.56
C PRO A 333 22.52 -0.36 26.60
N ALA A 334 23.07 0.86 26.66
CA ALA A 334 22.64 2.08 25.97
C ALA A 334 22.79 2.05 24.42
N LYS A 335 21.94 1.31 23.71
CA LYS A 335 21.84 1.33 22.23
C LYS A 335 20.77 2.28 21.70
N ARG A 336 20.88 2.74 20.45
CA ARG A 336 19.83 3.52 19.77
C ARG A 336 18.63 2.62 19.47
N VAL A 337 17.42 3.03 19.88
CA VAL A 337 16.19 2.27 19.66
C VAL A 337 15.53 2.72 18.36
N ILE A 338 15.26 1.76 17.47
CA ILE A 338 14.42 1.96 16.29
C ILE A 338 12.99 1.70 16.69
N CYS A 339 12.13 2.67 16.34
CA CYS A 339 10.74 2.74 16.73
C CYS A 339 10.55 2.96 18.25
N ARG A 340 10.11 4.16 18.62
CA ARG A 340 9.77 4.50 20.01
C ARG A 340 8.25 4.55 20.14
N ILE A 341 7.73 3.83 21.12
CA ILE A 341 6.31 3.85 21.44
C ILE A 341 6.01 5.14 22.21
N GLY A 342 5.06 5.94 21.71
CA GLY A 342 4.53 7.10 22.41
C GLY A 342 3.74 6.67 23.64
N ASN A 343 3.93 7.38 24.75
CA ASN A 343 3.21 7.15 26.01
C ASN A 343 1.76 7.62 25.94
#